data_AF-A0A524E2S4-F1
#
_entry.id   AF-A0A524E2S4-F1
#
_cell.length_a   1.000
_cell.length_b   1.000
_cell.length_c   1.000
_cell.angle_alpha   90.00
_cell.angle_beta   90.00
_cell.angle_gamma   90.00
#
_symmetry.space_group_name_H-M   'P 1'
#
loop_
_entity.id
_entity.type
_entity.pdbx_description
1 polymer ?
#
loop_
_entity_poly.entity_id
_entity_poly.type
_entity_poly.pdbx_seq_one_letter_code
_entity_poly.pdbx_strand_id
1 'polypeptide(L)'
;MSKIKKKPIDRSTTTISKEDIRFEKVIKNAGWFFLFSLGIFVVYYGIFDFILELIEIEITAMIYSYVIFSGTSSAFCFALSTKISKNRDRKKEIFLDWLLAEFIVSIFAIFSVAIYQW
;
A
#
# COMPACT_ATOMS: atom_id res chain seq x y z
N MET A 1 56.13 18.20 1.50
CA MET A 1 55.10 17.13 1.49
C MET A 1 54.07 17.42 2.57
N SER A 2 52.92 17.99 2.22
CA SER A 2 51.85 18.32 3.17
C SER A 2 51.03 17.07 3.50
N LYS A 3 51.12 16.61 4.75
CA LYS A 3 50.25 15.53 5.26
C LYS A 3 48.86 16.10 5.47
N ILE A 4 48.04 16.07 4.42
CA ILE A 4 46.59 16.34 4.51
C ILE A 4 46.01 15.25 5.41
N LYS A 5 45.77 15.59 6.68
CA LYS A 5 44.98 14.77 7.60
C LYS A 5 43.57 14.68 7.01
N LYS A 6 43.26 13.55 6.36
CA LYS A 6 41.89 13.20 5.98
C LYS A 6 41.07 13.17 7.28
N LYS A 7 40.13 14.11 7.42
CA LYS A 7 39.15 14.07 8.50
C LYS A 7 38.46 12.70 8.43
N PRO A 8 38.29 11.99 9.56
CA PRO A 8 37.52 10.77 9.57
C PRO A 8 36.11 11.13 9.09
N ILE A 9 35.67 10.47 8.01
CA ILE A 9 34.28 10.50 7.60
C ILE A 9 33.53 9.83 8.74
N ASP A 10 32.84 10.64 9.51
CA ASP A 10 32.05 10.18 10.63
C ASP A 10 30.92 9.30 10.08
N ARG A 11 31.06 7.98 10.24
CA ARG A 11 30.04 6.98 9.88
C ARG A 11 28.91 6.91 10.92
N SER A 12 28.80 7.92 11.79
CA SER A 12 27.84 8.00 12.89
C SER A 12 26.44 8.50 12.48
N THR A 13 26.19 8.86 11.21
CA THR A 13 24.84 9.13 10.67
C THR A 13 23.94 7.88 10.57
N THR A 14 24.25 6.84 11.34
CA THR A 14 23.55 5.55 11.41
C THR A 14 22.48 5.50 12.51
N THR A 15 22.10 6.62 13.11
CA THR A 15 20.91 6.69 13.98
C THR A 15 19.67 6.94 13.13
N ILE A 16 19.12 5.87 12.59
CA ILE A 16 17.76 5.84 12.05
C ILE A 16 16.83 6.46 13.10
N SER A 17 16.06 7.49 12.74
CA SER A 17 15.13 8.11 13.67
C SER A 17 14.06 7.09 14.09
N LYS A 18 13.74 7.05 15.39
CA LYS A 18 12.62 6.24 15.90
C LYS A 18 11.32 6.58 15.19
N GLU A 19 11.16 7.83 14.73
CA GLU A 19 10.00 8.29 13.97
C GLU A 19 9.94 7.65 12.58
N ASP A 20 11.08 7.47 11.91
CA ASP A 20 11.13 6.83 10.58
C ASP A 20 10.74 5.36 10.66
N ILE A 21 11.23 4.66 11.69
CA ILE A 21 10.87 3.27 11.95
C ILE A 21 9.36 3.16 12.25
N ARG A 22 8.83 4.09 13.05
CA ARG A 22 7.40 4.11 13.38
C ARG A 22 6.57 4.35 12.12
N PHE A 23 6.97 5.30 11.27
CA PHE A 23 6.28 5.61 10.02
C PHE A 23 6.26 4.42 9.05
N GLU A 24 7.42 3.79 8.81
CA GLU A 24 7.53 2.60 7.97
C GLU A 24 6.65 1.46 8.49
N LYS A 25 6.62 1.26 9.81
CA LYS A 25 5.80 0.22 10.44
C LYS A 25 4.30 0.50 10.30
N VAL A 26 3.87 1.77 10.41
CA VAL A 26 2.47 2.16 10.19
C VAL A 26 2.05 1.86 8.76
N ILE A 27 2.85 2.24 7.76
CA ILE A 27 2.53 1.99 6.35
C ILE A 27 2.48 0.48 6.06
N LYS A 28 3.45 -0.28 6.57
CA LYS A 28 3.49 -1.74 6.39
C LYS A 28 2.29 -2.41 7.05
N ASN A 29 1.91 -1.97 8.25
CA ASN A 29 0.74 -2.47 8.95
C ASN A 29 -0.57 -2.13 8.20
N ALA A 30 -0.66 -0.93 7.60
CA ALA A 30 -1.80 -0.55 6.78
C ALA A 30 -1.93 -1.48 5.55
N GLY A 31 -0.82 -1.77 4.87
CA GLY A 31 -0.79 -2.72 3.76
C GLY A 31 -1.27 -4.13 4.14
N TRP A 32 -0.86 -4.61 5.32
CA TRP A 32 -1.36 -5.87 5.88
C TRP A 32 -2.85 -5.82 6.22
N PHE A 33 -3.34 -4.70 6.77
CA PHE A 33 -4.76 -4.54 7.10
C PHE A 33 -5.62 -4.68 5.85
N PHE A 34 -5.25 -3.99 4.76
CA PHE A 34 -5.93 -4.12 3.47
C PHE A 34 -5.83 -5.55 2.90
N LEU A 35 -4.66 -6.18 3.00
CA LEU A 35 -4.46 -7.55 2.50
C LEU A 35 -5.32 -8.57 3.26
N PHE A 36 -5.35 -8.48 4.60
CA PHE A 36 -6.18 -9.36 5.42
C PHE A 36 -7.66 -9.10 5.19
N SER A 37 -8.06 -7.84 5.02
CA SER A 37 -9.45 -7.51 4.68
C SER A 37 -9.86 -8.16 3.35
N LEU A 38 -9.03 -8.03 2.31
CA LEU A 38 -9.25 -8.70 1.01
C LEU A 38 -9.26 -10.24 1.17
N GLY A 39 -8.32 -10.81 1.92
CA GLY A 39 -8.24 -12.25 2.13
C GLY A 39 -9.47 -12.81 2.85
N ILE A 40 -9.92 -12.15 3.92
CA ILE A 40 -11.15 -12.51 4.63
C ILE A 40 -12.35 -12.42 3.69
N PHE A 41 -12.42 -11.37 2.87
CA PHE A 41 -13.50 -11.21 1.90
C PHE A 41 -13.52 -12.33 0.85
N VAL A 42 -12.37 -12.67 0.26
CA VAL A 42 -12.28 -13.76 -0.74
C VAL A 42 -12.61 -15.12 -0.12
N VAL A 43 -12.14 -15.39 1.10
CA VAL A 43 -12.47 -16.63 1.83
C VAL A 43 -13.97 -16.70 2.14
N TYR A 44 -14.55 -15.59 2.61
CA TYR A 44 -15.99 -15.51 2.87
C TYR A 44 -16.79 -15.74 1.58
N TYR A 45 -16.41 -15.06 0.49
CA TYR A 45 -17.04 -15.23 -0.81
C TYR A 45 -16.99 -16.69 -1.29
N GLY A 46 -15.81 -17.32 -1.23
CA GLY A 46 -15.65 -18.73 -1.65
C GLY A 46 -16.40 -19.73 -0.76
N ILE A 47 -16.48 -19.49 0.55
CA ILE A 47 -17.28 -20.33 1.46
C ILE A 47 -18.77 -20.21 1.13
N PHE A 48 -19.27 -19.00 0.87
CA PHE A 48 -20.66 -18.77 0.51
C PHE A 48 -20.99 -19.39 -0.85
N ASP A 49 -20.11 -19.24 -1.84
CA ASP A 49 -20.25 -19.88 -3.15
C ASP A 49 -20.30 -21.42 -3.04
N PHE A 50 -19.41 -22.01 -2.23
CA PHE A 50 -19.36 -23.46 -2.00
C PHE A 50 -20.55 -24.01 -1.20
N ILE A 51 -21.04 -23.28 -0.19
CA ILE A 51 -22.17 -23.70 0.66
C ILE A 51 -23.51 -23.45 -0.02
N LEU A 52 -23.60 -22.38 -0.81
CA LEU A 52 -24.84 -21.89 -1.43
C LEU A 52 -24.79 -22.04 -2.95
N GLU A 53 -24.44 -23.22 -3.49
CA GLU A 53 -24.63 -23.59 -4.92
C GLU A 53 -26.06 -23.29 -5.48
N LEU A 54 -26.97 -22.77 -4.65
CA LEU A 54 -28.32 -22.31 -4.93
C LEU A 54 -28.50 -20.80 -5.19
N ILE A 55 -27.56 -19.93 -4.83
CA ILE A 55 -27.70 -18.47 -4.98
C ILE A 55 -26.57 -17.97 -5.88
N GLU A 56 -26.89 -17.59 -7.11
CA GLU A 56 -25.94 -16.89 -7.99
C GLU A 56 -25.50 -15.60 -7.30
N ILE A 57 -24.29 -15.60 -6.72
CA ILE A 57 -23.70 -14.40 -6.15
C ILE A 57 -23.24 -13.53 -7.32
N GLU A 58 -24.14 -12.67 -7.81
CA GLU A 58 -23.79 -11.71 -8.86
C GLU A 58 -22.61 -10.84 -8.41
N ILE A 59 -21.58 -10.78 -9.25
CA ILE A 59 -20.47 -9.86 -9.07
C ILE A 59 -21.00 -8.45 -9.35
N THR A 60 -21.49 -7.83 -8.27
CA THR A 60 -21.97 -6.45 -8.32
C THR A 60 -20.80 -5.47 -8.39
N ALA A 61 -21.08 -4.27 -8.88
CA ALA A 61 -20.13 -3.17 -8.93
C ALA A 61 -19.46 -2.89 -7.57
N MET A 62 -20.19 -3.14 -6.47
CA MET A 62 -19.70 -2.96 -5.10
C MET A 62 -18.60 -3.97 -4.75
N ILE A 63 -18.81 -5.26 -5.07
CA ILE A 63 -17.84 -6.32 -4.83
C ILE A 63 -16.57 -6.06 -5.65
N TYR A 64 -16.74 -5.71 -6.92
CA TYR A 64 -15.64 -5.37 -7.81
C TYR A 64 -14.83 -4.15 -7.30
N SER A 65 -15.52 -3.08 -6.90
CA SER A 65 -14.90 -1.90 -6.28
C SER A 65 -14.05 -2.28 -5.07
N TYR A 66 -14.61 -3.10 -4.19
CA TYR A 66 -13.97 -3.48 -2.94
C TYR A 66 -12.69 -4.28 -3.18
N VAL A 67 -12.73 -5.25 -4.10
CA VAL A 67 -11.56 -6.07 -4.47
C VAL A 67 -10.46 -5.20 -5.07
N ILE A 68 -10.80 -4.32 -6.01
CA ILE A 68 -9.82 -3.40 -6.61
C ILE A 68 -9.23 -2.50 -5.55
N PHE A 69 -10.07 -1.80 -4.79
CA PHE A 69 -9.62 -0.84 -3.79
C PHE A 69 -8.69 -1.49 -2.75
N SER A 70 -9.15 -2.56 -2.10
CA SER A 70 -8.36 -3.25 -1.06
C SER A 70 -7.07 -3.86 -1.63
N GLY A 71 -7.12 -4.44 -2.82
CA GLY A 71 -5.94 -4.98 -3.51
C GLY A 71 -4.93 -3.90 -3.88
N THR A 72 -5.36 -2.80 -4.52
CA THR A 72 -4.48 -1.72 -4.94
C THR A 72 -3.89 -0.97 -3.75
N SER A 73 -4.70 -0.64 -2.74
CA SER A 73 -4.22 0.07 -1.55
C SER A 73 -3.21 -0.79 -0.76
N SER A 74 -3.45 -2.11 -0.68
CA SER A 74 -2.47 -3.03 -0.07
C SER A 74 -1.14 -3.02 -0.83
N ALA A 75 -1.18 -3.21 -2.15
CA ALA A 75 0.00 -3.23 -3.00
C ALA A 75 0.79 -1.91 -2.92
N PHE A 76 0.08 -0.78 -2.96
CA PHE A 76 0.68 0.53 -2.86
C PHE A 76 1.31 0.79 -1.49
N CYS A 77 0.67 0.40 -0.39
CA CYS A 77 1.28 0.49 0.95
C CYS A 77 2.58 -0.33 1.05
N PHE A 78 2.61 -1.56 0.52
CA PHE A 78 3.84 -2.37 0.55
C PHE A 78 4.95 -1.80 -0.36
N ALA A 79 4.58 -1.31 -1.54
CA ALA A 79 5.51 -0.64 -2.44
C ALA A 79 6.10 0.63 -1.80
N LEU A 80 5.25 1.44 -1.17
CA LEU A 80 5.63 2.65 -0.45
C LEU A 80 6.59 2.32 0.70
N SER A 81 6.25 1.34 1.55
CA SER A 81 7.10 0.90 2.66
C SER A 81 8.50 0.48 2.16
N THR A 82 8.55 -0.27 1.06
CA THR A 82 9.82 -0.72 0.46
C THR A 82 10.62 0.44 -0.12
N LYS A 83 9.97 1.40 -0.80
CA LYS A 83 10.64 2.58 -1.37
C LYS A 83 11.18 3.52 -0.29
N ILE A 84 10.42 3.79 0.76
CA ILE A 84 10.86 4.63 1.88
C ILE A 84 12.04 3.97 2.61
N SER A 85 11.97 2.66 2.87
CA SER A 85 13.05 1.94 3.54
C SER A 85 14.37 2.01 2.77
N LYS A 86 14.32 2.10 1.43
CA LYS A 86 15.52 2.24 0.58
C LYS A 86 16.00 3.69 0.41
N ASN A 87 15.09 4.67 0.47
CA ASN A 87 15.35 6.08 0.17
C ASN A 87 14.78 7.00 1.25
N ARG A 88 15.25 6.84 2.50
CA ARG A 88 14.71 7.57 3.67
C ARG A 88 14.83 9.08 3.56
N ASP A 89 15.90 9.55 2.92
CA ASP A 89 16.17 10.98 2.73
C ASP A 89 15.09 11.69 1.90
N ARG A 90 14.44 10.93 0.99
CA ARG A 90 13.36 11.42 0.11
C ARG A 90 11.96 10.96 0.55
N LYS A 91 11.80 10.50 1.80
CA LYS A 91 10.52 9.92 2.29
C LYS A 91 9.29 10.80 2.05
N LYS A 92 9.43 12.13 2.20
CA LYS A 92 8.32 13.09 2.02
C LYS A 92 7.85 13.15 0.58
N GLU A 93 8.79 13.21 -0.36
CA GLU A 93 8.50 13.25 -1.79
C GLU A 93 7.86 11.94 -2.24
N ILE A 94 8.45 10.79 -1.83
CA ILE A 94 7.90 9.46 -2.14
C ILE A 94 6.48 9.29 -1.57
N PHE A 95 6.21 9.84 -0.39
CA PHE A 95 4.88 9.80 0.21
C PHE A 95 3.85 10.65 -0.56
N LEU A 96 4.24 11.83 -1.03
CA LEU A 96 3.36 12.67 -1.85
C LEU A 96 3.08 12.04 -3.22
N ASP A 97 4.10 11.48 -3.87
CA ASP A 97 3.94 10.72 -5.12
C ASP A 97 2.98 9.55 -4.93
N TRP A 98 3.10 8.83 -3.80
CA TRP A 98 2.19 7.76 -3.45
C TRP A 98 0.75 8.26 -3.25
N LEU A 99 0.56 9.36 -2.52
CA LEU A 99 -0.76 9.93 -2.26
C LEU A 99 -1.45 10.34 -3.58
N LEU A 100 -0.68 10.92 -4.51
CA LEU A 100 -1.17 11.29 -5.83
C LEU A 100 -1.50 10.05 -6.69
N ALA A 101 -0.67 9.01 -6.64
CA ALA A 101 -0.94 7.75 -7.33
C ALA A 101 -2.21 7.06 -6.80
N GLU A 102 -2.36 6.96 -5.48
CA GLU A 102 -3.56 6.40 -4.83
C GLU A 102 -4.82 7.18 -5.22
N PHE A 103 -4.74 8.51 -5.24
CA PHE A 103 -5.83 9.37 -5.65
C PHE A 103 -6.24 9.13 -7.11
N ILE A 104 -5.29 9.03 -8.05
CA ILE A 104 -5.56 8.76 -9.46
C ILE A 104 -6.21 7.38 -9.64
N VAL A 105 -5.68 6.36 -8.96
CA VAL A 105 -6.26 5.01 -9.01
C VAL A 105 -7.67 4.99 -8.43
N SER A 106 -7.91 5.73 -7.35
CA SER A 106 -9.25 5.85 -6.76
C SER A 106 -10.24 6.50 -7.73
N ILE A 107 -9.84 7.56 -8.44
CA ILE A 107 -10.68 8.17 -9.49
C ILE A 107 -11.01 7.15 -10.57
N PHE A 108 -10.00 6.40 -11.05
CA PHE A 108 -10.20 5.41 -12.09
C PHE A 108 -11.13 4.29 -11.65
N ALA A 109 -11.01 3.84 -10.39
CA ALA A 109 -11.89 2.84 -9.80
C ALA A 109 -13.34 3.37 -9.73
N ILE A 110 -13.54 4.60 -9.25
CA ILE A 110 -14.86 5.24 -9.18
C ILE A 110 -15.50 5.33 -10.58
N PHE A 111 -14.74 5.76 -11.59
CA PHE A 111 -15.26 5.84 -12.96
C PHE A 111 -15.57 4.46 -13.56
N SER A 112 -14.72 3.47 -13.32
CA SER A 112 -14.96 2.09 -13.78
C SER A 112 -16.27 1.54 -13.20
N VAL A 113 -16.52 1.83 -11.93
CA VAL A 113 -17.72 1.40 -11.20
C VAL A 113 -18.95 2.16 -11.67
N ALA A 114 -18.83 3.47 -11.89
CA ALA A 114 -19.91 4.29 -12.43
C ALA A 114 -20.34 3.84 -13.83
N ILE A 115 -19.39 3.44 -14.69
CA ILE A 115 -19.68 2.87 -16.02
C ILE A 115 -20.39 1.52 -15.88
N TYR A 116 -19.93 0.64 -14.98
CA TYR A 116 -20.55 -0.67 -14.78
C TYR A 116 -21.98 -0.59 -14.21
N GLN A 117 -22.31 0.51 -13.50
CA GLN A 117 -23.65 0.74 -12.95
C GLN A 117 -24.65 1.36 -13.95
N TRP A 118 -24.21 1.79 -15.14
CA TRP A 118 -25.05 2.39 -16.18
C TRP A 118 -25.39 1.36 -17.26
#